data_AF-A0A959SAC5-F1
#
_entry.id   AF-A0A959SAC5-F1
#
_cell.length_a   1.000
_cell.length_b   1.000
_cell.length_c   1.000
_cell.angle_alpha   90.00
_cell.angle_beta   90.00
_cell.angle_gamma   90.00
#
_symmetry.space_group_name_H-M   'P 1'
#
loop_
_entity.id
_entity.type
_entity.pdbx_description
1 polymer ?
#
loop_
_entity_poly.entity_id
_entity_poly.type
_entity_poly.pdbx_seq_one_letter_code
_entity_poly.pdbx_strand_id
1 'polypeptide(L)'
;TAVRALEEFRSGRRKASEVFDVDGLGMLLALSDLLGAQRSMEWGDLRFMLHGASDKLITIPLEYGPFEAIGTILPLVRNGSMHYPPTGTSFADRLFQDPIFRNAYFGALDSISAPGWLEVVLARIGPELDLQERIVAGQLPGTHLDRGILEHDRKVIRQALHPEHVALAYIEDRIGPVDRVAIGNVHALPITVAAFIANNDTITMDRERLIQPRDRDKPLNYSILHLTVPPDHGPPTHVLVRIPGASGLRPVTVRKWNTFPSN
;
A
#
# COMPACT_ATOMS: atom_id res chain seq x y z
N THR A 1 -30.72 3.10 -2.45
CA THR A 1 -30.73 1.63 -2.52
C THR A 1 -29.31 1.14 -2.78
N ALA A 2 -28.94 -0.04 -2.29
CA ALA A 2 -27.60 -0.63 -2.45
C ALA A 2 -27.16 -0.73 -3.93
N VAL A 3 -28.06 -1.16 -4.81
CA VAL A 3 -27.84 -1.22 -6.27
C VAL A 3 -27.42 0.14 -6.84
N ARG A 4 -28.11 1.22 -6.43
CA ARG A 4 -27.77 2.57 -6.89
C ARG A 4 -26.38 3.00 -6.40
N ALA A 5 -26.03 2.71 -5.14
CA ALA A 5 -24.72 3.04 -4.60
C ALA A 5 -23.59 2.32 -5.37
N LEU A 6 -23.82 1.05 -5.72
CA LEU A 6 -22.88 0.24 -6.50
C LEU A 6 -22.72 0.78 -7.94
N GLU A 7 -23.80 1.16 -8.60
CA GLU A 7 -23.74 1.80 -9.93
C GLU A 7 -23.09 3.19 -9.89
N GLU A 8 -23.34 3.97 -8.85
CA GLU A 8 -22.68 5.25 -8.63
C GLU A 8 -21.18 5.09 -8.38
N PHE A 9 -20.75 4.05 -7.64
CA PHE A 9 -19.34 3.69 -7.51
C PHE A 9 -18.73 3.25 -8.85
N ARG A 10 -19.38 2.33 -9.58
CA ARG A 10 -18.91 1.83 -10.89
C ARG A 10 -18.73 2.96 -11.90
N SER A 11 -19.64 3.94 -11.90
CA SER A 11 -19.57 5.14 -12.74
C SER A 11 -18.58 6.20 -12.27
N GLY A 12 -17.96 6.03 -11.09
CA GLY A 12 -17.01 6.99 -10.50
C GLY A 12 -17.67 8.21 -9.84
N ARG A 13 -18.98 8.18 -9.60
CA ARG A 13 -19.74 9.24 -8.91
C ARG A 13 -19.67 9.14 -7.39
N ARG A 14 -19.37 7.95 -6.86
CA ARG A 14 -19.07 7.72 -5.43
C ARG A 14 -17.71 7.09 -5.25
N LYS A 15 -17.06 7.43 -4.15
CA LYS A 15 -15.82 6.82 -3.68
C LYS A 15 -16.09 5.47 -3.01
N ALA A 16 -15.05 4.66 -2.86
CA ALA A 16 -15.14 3.36 -2.19
C ALA A 16 -15.63 3.49 -0.75
N SER A 17 -15.08 4.42 0.03
CA SER A 17 -15.47 4.74 1.41
C SER A 17 -16.92 5.19 1.59
N GLU A 18 -17.56 5.67 0.54
CA GLU A 18 -18.97 6.03 0.58
C GLU A 18 -19.88 4.80 0.44
N VAL A 19 -19.38 3.70 -0.12
CA VAL A 19 -20.19 2.54 -0.54
C VAL A 19 -19.83 1.26 0.22
N PHE A 20 -18.55 0.99 0.46
CA PHE A 20 -18.05 -0.26 1.04
C PHE A 20 -17.60 -0.07 2.49
N ASP A 21 -17.59 -1.17 3.22
CA ASP A 21 -16.78 -1.30 4.44
C ASP A 21 -15.31 -1.39 4.02
N VAL A 22 -14.61 -0.26 4.07
CA VAL A 22 -13.25 -0.12 3.54
C VAL A 22 -12.21 -0.85 4.36
N ASP A 23 -12.42 -1.03 5.66
CA ASP A 23 -11.49 -1.75 6.52
C ASP A 23 -11.59 -3.26 6.25
N GLY A 24 -12.82 -3.77 6.19
CA GLY A 24 -13.09 -5.16 5.82
C GLY A 24 -12.62 -5.48 4.39
N LEU A 25 -12.92 -4.60 3.42
CA LEU A 25 -12.48 -4.78 2.04
C LEU A 25 -10.96 -4.66 1.87
N GLY A 26 -10.33 -3.71 2.57
CA GLY A 26 -8.87 -3.55 2.58
C GLY A 26 -8.17 -4.79 3.11
N MET A 27 -8.68 -5.35 4.21
CA MET A 27 -8.19 -6.63 4.77
C MET A 27 -8.43 -7.80 3.82
N LEU A 28 -9.61 -7.90 3.21
CA LEU A 28 -9.93 -8.97 2.25
C LEU A 28 -8.94 -8.96 1.06
N LEU A 29 -8.67 -7.80 0.47
CA LEU A 29 -7.71 -7.69 -0.63
C LEU A 29 -6.29 -8.02 -0.16
N ALA A 30 -5.88 -7.56 1.03
CA ALA A 30 -4.57 -7.88 1.58
C ALA A 30 -4.41 -9.39 1.84
N LEU A 31 -5.45 -10.07 2.34
CA LEU A 31 -5.48 -11.52 2.46
C LEU A 31 -5.43 -12.21 1.09
N SER A 32 -6.08 -11.66 0.06
CA SER A 32 -5.97 -12.21 -1.29
C SER A 32 -4.55 -12.15 -1.84
N ASP A 33 -3.75 -11.13 -1.48
CA ASP A 33 -2.33 -11.08 -1.81
C ASP A 33 -1.54 -12.15 -1.03
N LEU A 34 -1.81 -12.31 0.27
CA LEU A 34 -1.10 -13.28 1.11
C LEU A 34 -1.40 -14.74 0.77
N LEU A 35 -2.63 -15.02 0.35
CA LEU A 35 -3.11 -16.37 0.03
C LEU A 35 -2.89 -16.73 -1.45
N GLY A 36 -2.28 -15.86 -2.26
CA GLY A 36 -2.15 -16.11 -3.69
C GLY A 36 -3.47 -16.09 -4.48
N ALA A 37 -4.52 -15.48 -3.92
CA ALA A 37 -5.90 -15.53 -4.43
C ALA A 37 -6.33 -14.22 -5.11
N GLN A 38 -5.39 -13.45 -5.67
CA GLN A 38 -5.67 -12.13 -6.28
C GLN A 38 -6.77 -12.17 -7.36
N ARG A 39 -6.85 -13.27 -8.12
CA ARG A 39 -7.85 -13.47 -9.18
C ARG A 39 -9.28 -13.49 -8.66
N SER A 40 -9.49 -14.00 -7.45
CA SER A 40 -10.80 -14.04 -6.79
C SER A 40 -11.38 -12.66 -6.48
N MET A 41 -10.55 -11.60 -6.59
CA MET A 41 -10.97 -10.21 -6.39
C MET A 41 -11.44 -9.53 -7.69
N GLU A 42 -11.56 -10.28 -8.78
CA GLU A 42 -12.17 -9.78 -10.02
C GLU A 42 -13.67 -9.55 -9.83
N TRP A 43 -14.19 -8.49 -10.46
CA TRP A 43 -15.58 -8.04 -10.28
C TRP A 43 -16.63 -9.14 -10.49
N GLY A 44 -16.42 -10.04 -11.45
CA GLY A 44 -17.36 -11.13 -11.74
C GLY A 44 -17.53 -12.14 -10.59
N ASP A 45 -16.47 -12.30 -9.80
CA ASP A 45 -16.38 -13.29 -8.73
C ASP A 45 -16.76 -12.71 -7.36
N LEU A 46 -17.17 -11.44 -7.31
CA LEU A 46 -17.59 -10.78 -6.08
C LEU A 46 -19.11 -10.77 -5.92
N ARG A 47 -19.55 -10.93 -4.67
CA ARG A 47 -20.90 -10.61 -4.21
C ARG A 47 -20.85 -9.58 -3.12
N PHE A 48 -21.97 -8.88 -2.95
CA PHE A 48 -22.08 -7.77 -2.02
C PHE A 48 -23.30 -7.96 -1.13
N MET A 49 -23.09 -7.87 0.18
CA MET A 49 -24.15 -7.89 1.18
C MET A 49 -24.23 -6.52 1.86
N LEU A 50 -25.44 -6.06 2.16
CA LEU A 50 -25.63 -4.81 2.91
C LEU A 50 -25.43 -5.07 4.41
N HIS A 51 -24.53 -4.33 5.03
CA HIS A 51 -24.36 -4.34 6.48
C HIS A 51 -25.47 -3.50 7.12
N GLY A 52 -26.37 -4.13 7.87
CA GLY A 52 -27.61 -3.52 8.37
C GLY A 52 -27.44 -2.34 9.34
N ALA A 53 -26.26 -2.14 9.92
CA ALA A 53 -26.00 -1.03 10.84
C ALA A 53 -25.25 0.15 10.21
N SER A 54 -24.47 -0.08 9.13
CA SER A 54 -23.62 0.96 8.53
C SER A 54 -24.06 1.39 7.14
N ASP A 55 -25.06 0.71 6.56
CA ASP A 55 -25.50 0.85 5.17
C ASP A 55 -24.35 0.70 4.15
N LYS A 56 -23.24 0.08 4.57
CA LYS A 56 -22.08 -0.24 3.72
C LYS A 56 -22.20 -1.62 3.12
N LEU A 57 -21.59 -1.81 1.96
CA LEU A 57 -21.47 -3.11 1.33
C LEU A 57 -20.27 -3.88 1.88
N ILE A 58 -20.54 -5.11 2.30
CA ILE A 58 -19.54 -6.13 2.61
C ILE A 58 -19.29 -6.92 1.34
N THR A 59 -18.03 -7.07 0.97
CA THR A 59 -17.62 -7.85 -0.20
C THR A 59 -17.33 -9.28 0.18
N ILE A 60 -17.82 -10.21 -0.63
CA ILE A 60 -17.66 -11.65 -0.43
C ILE A 60 -17.20 -12.25 -1.77
N PRO A 61 -16.00 -12.86 -1.83
CA PRO A 61 -15.59 -13.60 -3.02
C PRO A 61 -16.39 -14.91 -3.11
N LEU A 62 -16.81 -15.29 -4.32
CA LEU A 62 -17.53 -16.54 -4.58
C LEU A 62 -16.60 -17.72 -4.74
N GLU A 63 -15.51 -17.50 -5.45
CA GLU A 63 -14.56 -18.54 -5.80
C GLU A 63 -13.21 -18.15 -5.22
N TYR A 64 -12.57 -19.09 -4.54
CA TYR A 64 -11.17 -18.97 -4.17
C TYR A 64 -10.36 -19.73 -5.22
N GLY A 65 -9.55 -18.98 -5.97
CA GLY A 65 -8.60 -19.55 -6.92
C GLY A 65 -7.50 -20.35 -6.22
N PRO A 66 -6.67 -21.08 -6.98
CA PRO A 66 -5.55 -21.82 -6.42
C PRO A 66 -4.60 -20.88 -5.66
N PHE A 67 -4.04 -21.38 -4.55
CA PHE A 67 -2.95 -20.74 -3.82
C PHE A 67 -1.72 -20.67 -4.73
N GLU A 68 -1.51 -19.54 -5.39
CA GLU A 68 -0.40 -19.33 -6.32
C GLU A 68 0.56 -18.27 -5.78
N ALA A 69 1.86 -18.55 -5.85
CA ALA A 69 2.89 -17.59 -5.48
C ALA A 69 2.72 -16.28 -6.28
N ILE A 70 2.54 -15.16 -5.58
CA ILE A 70 2.38 -13.86 -6.23
C ILE A 70 3.74 -13.33 -6.71
N GLY A 71 3.71 -12.62 -7.85
CA GLY A 71 4.88 -11.86 -8.33
C GLY A 71 4.95 -10.44 -7.76
N THR A 72 3.81 -9.87 -7.38
CA THR A 72 3.69 -8.53 -6.81
C THR A 72 2.31 -8.34 -6.18
N ILE A 73 2.12 -7.28 -5.40
CA ILE A 73 0.82 -6.93 -4.81
C ILE A 73 -0.19 -6.46 -5.86
N LEU A 74 -1.49 -6.66 -5.60
CA LEU A 74 -2.59 -6.40 -6.53
C LEU A 74 -2.49 -5.06 -7.30
N PRO A 75 -2.21 -3.90 -6.68
CA PRO A 75 -2.14 -2.65 -7.41
C PRO A 75 -1.00 -2.53 -8.42
N LEU A 76 0.04 -3.36 -8.31
CA LEU A 76 1.22 -3.33 -9.16
C LEU A 76 1.14 -4.35 -10.31
N VAL A 77 0.21 -5.31 -10.26
CA VAL A 77 0.10 -6.40 -11.26
C VAL A 77 -0.04 -5.89 -12.68
N ARG A 78 -0.84 -4.84 -12.91
CA ARG A 78 -1.16 -4.36 -14.27
C ARG A 78 -0.10 -3.42 -14.85
N ASN A 79 0.37 -2.46 -14.05
CA ASN A 79 1.14 -1.33 -14.58
C ASN A 79 2.58 -1.25 -14.03
N GLY A 80 2.95 -2.08 -13.05
CA GLY A 80 4.27 -2.07 -12.41
C GLY A 80 4.58 -0.80 -11.59
N SER A 81 3.79 0.25 -11.70
CA SER A 81 3.76 1.45 -10.85
C SER A 81 2.31 1.88 -10.59
N MET A 82 2.08 2.58 -9.48
CA MET A 82 0.74 2.98 -9.07
C MET A 82 0.60 4.50 -8.88
N HIS A 83 0.06 5.17 -9.89
CA HIS A 83 -0.20 6.61 -9.84
C HIS A 83 -1.48 6.94 -9.08
N TYR A 84 -1.50 8.12 -8.44
CA TYR A 84 -2.71 8.66 -7.82
C TYR A 84 -3.18 9.98 -8.42
N PRO A 85 -4.48 10.06 -8.80
CA PRO A 85 -5.45 8.96 -8.88
C PRO A 85 -5.08 7.94 -9.99
N PRO A 86 -5.43 6.65 -9.86
CA PRO A 86 -5.32 5.69 -10.97
C PRO A 86 -6.21 6.14 -12.12
N THR A 87 -5.73 6.00 -13.35
CA THR A 87 -6.43 6.44 -14.56
C THR A 87 -7.41 5.40 -15.11
N GLY A 88 -7.34 4.15 -14.64
CA GLY A 88 -8.20 3.07 -15.10
C GLY A 88 -9.62 3.13 -14.55
N THR A 89 -10.50 2.31 -15.15
CA THR A 89 -11.93 2.22 -14.81
C THR A 89 -12.31 0.85 -14.25
N SER A 90 -11.34 -0.04 -14.04
CA SER A 90 -11.60 -1.35 -13.42
C SER A 90 -12.06 -1.18 -11.97
N PHE A 91 -12.66 -2.24 -11.41
CA PHE A 91 -13.07 -2.26 -10.01
C PHE A 91 -11.91 -1.88 -9.08
N ALA A 92 -10.74 -2.52 -9.26
CA ALA A 92 -9.55 -2.21 -8.48
C ALA A 92 -9.10 -0.74 -8.66
N ASP A 93 -9.05 -0.23 -9.90
CA ASP A 93 -8.68 1.17 -10.13
C ASP A 93 -9.59 2.14 -9.37
N ARG A 94 -10.91 1.90 -9.41
CA ARG A 94 -11.92 2.70 -8.69
C ARG A 94 -11.76 2.64 -7.18
N LEU A 95 -11.44 1.47 -6.64
CA LEU A 95 -11.15 1.33 -5.21
C LEU A 95 -9.97 2.21 -4.81
N PHE A 96 -8.86 2.10 -5.54
CA PHE A 96 -7.62 2.80 -5.22
C PHE A 96 -7.59 4.31 -5.57
N GLN A 97 -8.59 4.80 -6.32
CA GLN A 97 -8.87 6.24 -6.46
C GLN A 97 -9.21 6.88 -5.12
N ASP A 98 -9.77 6.12 -4.17
CA ASP A 98 -10.12 6.61 -2.85
C ASP A 98 -8.94 6.51 -1.87
N PRO A 99 -8.43 7.65 -1.34
CA PRO A 99 -7.35 7.65 -0.35
C PRO A 99 -7.69 6.89 0.94
N ILE A 100 -8.96 6.86 1.34
CA ILE A 100 -9.39 6.17 2.57
C ILE A 100 -9.23 4.66 2.37
N PHE A 101 -9.79 4.12 1.29
CA PHE A 101 -9.67 2.70 0.95
C PHE A 101 -8.22 2.27 0.80
N ARG A 102 -7.44 3.05 0.04
CA ARG A 102 -6.03 2.76 -0.18
C ARG A 102 -5.25 2.63 1.13
N ASN A 103 -5.46 3.57 2.06
CA ASN A 103 -4.75 3.55 3.33
C ASN A 103 -5.14 2.30 4.14
N ALA A 104 -6.42 1.91 4.13
CA ALA A 104 -6.89 0.68 4.76
C ALA A 104 -6.21 -0.57 4.17
N TYR A 105 -6.13 -0.67 2.84
CA TYR A 105 -5.46 -1.77 2.16
C TYR A 105 -3.96 -1.86 2.50
N PHE A 106 -3.20 -0.76 2.38
CA PHE A 106 -1.77 -0.79 2.68
C PHE A 106 -1.48 -0.98 4.18
N GLY A 107 -2.34 -0.47 5.06
CA GLY A 107 -2.25 -0.75 6.49
C GLY A 107 -2.51 -2.22 6.81
N ALA A 108 -3.47 -2.85 6.12
CA ALA A 108 -3.72 -4.28 6.24
C ALA A 108 -2.52 -5.10 5.74
N LEU A 109 -1.98 -4.80 4.56
CA LEU A 109 -0.77 -5.46 4.04
C LEU A 109 0.42 -5.31 4.99
N ASP A 110 0.63 -4.13 5.56
CA ASP A 110 1.72 -3.90 6.50
C ASP A 110 1.55 -4.74 7.77
N SER A 111 0.31 -4.85 8.26
CA SER A 111 -0.04 -5.65 9.44
C SER A 111 0.18 -7.14 9.21
N ILE A 112 -0.34 -7.70 8.11
CA ILE A 112 -0.26 -9.14 7.84
C ILE A 112 1.15 -9.59 7.41
N SER A 113 1.95 -8.67 6.87
CA SER A 113 3.34 -8.95 6.47
C SER A 113 4.34 -8.75 7.61
N ALA A 114 3.91 -8.23 8.75
CA ALA A 114 4.77 -8.01 9.91
C ALA A 114 5.41 -9.32 10.39
N PRO A 115 6.68 -9.29 10.84
CA PRO A 115 7.32 -10.47 11.43
C PRO A 115 6.50 -11.05 12.58
N GLY A 116 6.30 -12.37 12.60
CA GLY A 116 5.57 -13.08 13.67
C GLY A 116 4.04 -13.08 13.52
N TRP A 117 3.47 -12.27 12.62
CA TRP A 117 2.01 -12.21 12.45
C TRP A 117 1.45 -13.54 11.96
N LEU A 118 2.03 -14.10 10.90
CA LEU A 118 1.56 -15.33 10.27
C LEU A 118 1.65 -16.51 11.24
N GLU A 119 2.74 -16.61 11.99
CA GLU A 119 2.97 -17.65 12.99
C GLU A 119 1.92 -17.59 14.11
N VAL A 120 1.62 -16.39 14.61
CA VAL A 120 0.57 -16.19 15.64
C VAL A 120 -0.81 -16.57 15.10
N VAL A 121 -1.13 -16.17 13.86
CA VAL A 121 -2.43 -16.48 13.26
C VAL A 121 -2.57 -17.98 13.02
N LEU A 122 -1.58 -18.63 12.42
CA LEU A 122 -1.59 -20.07 12.17
C LEU A 122 -1.67 -20.87 13.47
N ALA A 123 -0.96 -20.45 14.53
CA ALA A 123 -1.06 -21.09 15.84
C ALA A 123 -2.47 -20.94 16.43
N ARG A 124 -3.10 -19.78 16.25
CA ARG A 124 -4.46 -19.51 16.76
C ARG A 124 -5.53 -20.32 16.02
N ILE A 125 -5.42 -20.45 14.70
CA ILE A 125 -6.43 -21.14 13.88
C ILE A 125 -6.10 -22.62 13.64
N GLY A 126 -4.93 -23.10 14.08
CA GLY A 126 -4.41 -24.45 13.81
C GLY A 126 -5.43 -25.58 13.99
N PRO A 127 -6.12 -25.70 15.14
CA PRO A 127 -7.08 -26.77 15.35
C PRO A 127 -8.24 -26.79 14.33
N GLU A 128 -8.74 -25.61 13.96
CA GLU A 128 -9.81 -25.48 12.96
C GLU A 128 -9.26 -25.73 11.56
N LEU A 129 -8.08 -25.19 11.25
CA LEU A 129 -7.40 -25.42 9.97
C LEU A 129 -7.14 -26.91 9.73
N ASP A 130 -6.61 -27.63 10.72
CA ASP A 130 -6.36 -29.08 10.66
C ASP A 130 -7.66 -29.89 10.47
N LEU A 131 -8.78 -29.41 11.01
CA LEU A 131 -10.09 -30.01 10.76
C LEU A 131 -10.53 -29.78 9.30
N GLN A 132 -10.44 -28.54 8.82
CA GLN A 132 -10.82 -28.19 7.45
C GLN A 132 -9.96 -28.92 6.41
N GLU A 133 -8.65 -29.02 6.64
CA GLU A 133 -7.75 -29.78 5.77
C GLU A 133 -8.12 -31.26 5.72
N ARG A 134 -8.49 -31.89 6.84
CA ARG A 134 -8.96 -33.29 6.84
C ARG A 134 -10.27 -33.46 6.09
N ILE A 135 -11.20 -32.51 6.21
CA ILE A 135 -12.48 -32.54 5.48
C ILE A 135 -12.20 -32.44 3.97
N VAL A 136 -11.39 -31.46 3.55
CA VAL A 136 -11.02 -31.27 2.14
C VAL A 136 -10.26 -32.47 1.61
N ALA A 137 -9.29 -33.02 2.35
CA ALA A 137 -8.52 -34.19 1.95
C ALA A 137 -9.38 -35.44 1.73
N GLY A 138 -10.52 -35.55 2.43
CA GLY A 138 -11.50 -36.62 2.22
C GLY A 138 -12.18 -36.58 0.86
N GLN A 139 -12.28 -35.40 0.23
CA GLN A 139 -12.88 -35.21 -1.10
C GLN A 139 -11.82 -35.01 -2.19
N LEU A 140 -10.71 -34.35 -1.86
CA LEU A 140 -9.60 -33.98 -2.73
C LEU A 140 -8.27 -34.43 -2.09
N PRO A 141 -7.88 -35.71 -2.26
CA PRO A 141 -6.65 -36.23 -1.68
C PRO A 141 -5.41 -35.47 -2.14
N GLY A 142 -4.53 -35.12 -1.20
CA GLY A 142 -3.28 -34.39 -1.47
C GLY A 142 -3.41 -32.87 -1.44
N THR A 143 -4.63 -32.32 -1.35
CA THR A 143 -4.83 -30.88 -1.12
C THR A 143 -4.51 -30.51 0.32
N HIS A 144 -3.62 -29.54 0.49
CA HIS A 144 -3.21 -28.99 1.79
C HIS A 144 -2.80 -27.52 1.60
N LEU A 145 -2.79 -26.75 2.69
CA LEU A 145 -2.30 -25.38 2.67
C LEU A 145 -0.78 -25.38 2.49
N ASP A 146 -0.31 -24.82 1.39
CA ASP A 146 1.12 -24.64 1.16
C ASP A 146 1.65 -23.44 1.96
N ARG A 147 2.26 -23.72 3.10
CA ARG A 147 2.88 -22.69 3.96
C ARG A 147 4.08 -22.00 3.29
N GLY A 148 4.72 -22.66 2.32
CA GLY A 148 5.80 -22.08 1.53
C GLY A 148 5.31 -20.93 0.66
N ILE A 149 4.12 -21.07 0.07
CA ILE A 149 3.47 -20.00 -0.70
C ILE A 149 3.12 -18.81 0.21
N LEU A 150 2.52 -19.06 1.38
CA LEU A 150 2.20 -17.98 2.34
C LEU A 150 3.45 -17.19 2.75
N GLU A 151 4.55 -17.88 3.05
CA GLU A 151 5.80 -17.23 3.44
C GLU A 151 6.46 -16.50 2.29
N HIS A 152 6.38 -17.03 1.06
CA HIS A 152 6.82 -16.34 -0.15
C HIS A 152 6.01 -15.06 -0.38
N ASP A 153 4.68 -15.14 -0.37
CA ASP A 153 3.78 -14.01 -0.61
C ASP A 153 3.94 -12.93 0.48
N ARG A 154 4.08 -13.35 1.75
CA ARG A 154 4.40 -12.44 2.87
C ARG A 154 5.69 -11.66 2.61
N LYS A 155 6.74 -12.31 2.10
CA LYS A 155 8.00 -11.65 1.73
C LYS A 155 7.81 -10.68 0.57
N VAL A 156 7.06 -11.07 -0.46
CA VAL A 156 6.75 -10.19 -1.60
C VAL A 156 6.02 -8.93 -1.14
N ILE A 157 4.98 -9.08 -0.31
CA ILE A 157 4.25 -7.96 0.30
C ILE A 157 5.20 -7.08 1.11
N ARG A 158 6.02 -7.69 1.98
CA ARG A 158 6.96 -6.97 2.85
C ARG A 158 7.98 -6.19 2.03
N GLN A 159 8.52 -6.76 0.95
CA GLN A 159 9.48 -6.10 0.07
C GLN A 159 8.85 -4.94 -0.70
N ALA A 160 7.59 -5.10 -1.14
CA ALA A 160 6.85 -4.03 -1.81
C ALA A 160 6.57 -2.85 -0.88
N LEU A 161 6.28 -3.11 0.40
CA LEU A 161 6.02 -2.05 1.37
C LEU A 161 7.29 -1.51 2.04
N HIS A 162 8.29 -2.34 2.24
CA HIS A 162 9.51 -2.04 2.97
C HIS A 162 10.80 -2.15 2.15
N PRO A 163 10.91 -1.47 0.99
CA PRO A 163 12.15 -1.43 0.25
C PRO A 163 13.21 -0.62 1.02
N GLU A 164 14.47 -0.97 0.81
CA GLU A 164 15.64 -0.29 1.38
C GLU A 164 15.74 1.16 0.90
N HIS A 165 15.46 1.40 -0.38
CA HIS A 165 15.56 2.72 -1.01
C HIS A 165 14.20 3.13 -1.62
N VAL A 166 13.54 4.12 -1.00
CA VAL A 166 12.22 4.63 -1.44
C VAL A 166 12.30 5.93 -2.24
N ALA A 167 13.29 6.78 -1.95
CA ALA A 167 13.42 8.08 -2.60
C ALA A 167 14.87 8.58 -2.60
N LEU A 168 15.12 9.59 -3.42
CA LEU A 168 16.32 10.42 -3.40
C LEU A 168 15.90 11.84 -2.99
N ALA A 169 16.69 12.48 -2.13
CA ALA A 169 16.45 13.84 -1.68
C ALA A 169 17.74 14.68 -1.80
N TYR A 170 17.61 15.89 -2.32
CA TYR A 170 18.72 16.81 -2.51
C TYR A 170 18.35 18.22 -2.04
N ILE A 171 19.27 18.90 -1.37
CA ILE A 171 19.14 20.33 -1.11
C ILE A 171 19.47 21.11 -2.38
N GLU A 172 18.56 22.00 -2.80
CA GLU A 172 18.81 22.94 -3.89
C GLU A 172 19.38 24.23 -3.31
N ASP A 173 18.53 25.07 -2.72
CA ASP A 173 18.86 26.41 -2.24
C ASP A 173 18.11 26.75 -0.94
N ARG A 174 18.61 27.76 -0.23
CA ARG A 174 17.95 28.36 0.94
C ARG A 174 17.46 29.76 0.59
N ILE A 175 16.17 30.03 0.82
CA ILE A 175 15.55 31.35 0.66
C ILE A 175 14.99 31.79 2.01
N GLY A 176 15.76 32.58 2.77
CA GLY A 176 15.39 32.96 4.13
C GLY A 176 15.34 31.73 5.07
N PRO A 177 14.24 31.51 5.83
CA PRO A 177 14.08 30.33 6.67
C PRO A 177 13.56 29.09 5.92
N VAL A 178 13.37 29.19 4.59
CA VAL A 178 12.81 28.10 3.78
C VAL A 178 13.93 27.41 3.02
N ASP A 179 14.16 26.15 3.35
CA ASP A 179 15.04 25.27 2.57
C ASP A 179 14.23 24.57 1.46
N ARG A 180 14.75 24.61 0.23
CA ARG A 180 14.17 23.90 -0.92
C ARG A 180 14.85 22.55 -1.05
N VAL A 181 14.07 21.49 -0.85
CA VAL A 181 14.53 20.11 -1.00
C VAL A 181 13.84 19.46 -2.19
N ALA A 182 14.61 19.08 -3.20
CA ALA A 182 14.14 18.28 -4.31
C ALA A 182 14.02 16.81 -3.88
N ILE A 183 12.84 16.21 -3.97
CA ILE A 183 12.61 14.79 -3.67
C ILE A 183 12.10 14.06 -4.91
N GLY A 184 12.74 12.94 -5.24
CA GLY A 184 12.32 12.03 -6.30
C GLY A 184 11.98 10.66 -5.71
N ASN A 185 10.77 10.18 -5.95
CA ASN A 185 10.36 8.83 -5.54
C ASN A 185 10.91 7.81 -6.54
N VAL A 186 11.73 6.85 -6.08
CA VAL A 186 12.29 5.79 -6.93
C VAL A 186 11.48 4.50 -6.90
N HIS A 187 10.44 4.47 -6.07
CA HIS A 187 9.60 3.31 -5.80
C HIS A 187 8.36 3.26 -6.72
N ALA A 188 7.82 2.05 -6.90
CA ALA A 188 6.63 1.78 -7.70
C ALA A 188 5.32 2.22 -7.02
N LEU A 189 5.34 2.36 -5.70
CA LEU A 189 4.25 2.96 -4.92
C LEU A 189 4.58 4.42 -4.60
N PRO A 190 3.57 5.29 -4.53
CA PRO A 190 3.77 6.66 -4.11
C PRO A 190 4.10 6.70 -2.62
N ILE A 191 4.78 7.76 -2.24
CA ILE A 191 5.24 7.99 -0.88
C ILE A 191 4.67 9.29 -0.36
N THR A 192 4.54 9.38 0.95
CA THR A 192 4.09 10.57 1.66
C THR A 192 5.24 11.09 2.49
N VAL A 193 5.62 12.35 2.27
CA VAL A 193 6.55 13.08 3.12
C VAL A 193 5.76 13.72 4.25
N ALA A 194 6.11 13.40 5.49
CA ALA A 194 5.34 13.81 6.66
C ALA A 194 6.12 14.69 7.64
N ALA A 195 7.44 14.55 7.66
CA ALA A 195 8.32 15.28 8.55
C ALA A 195 9.73 15.38 7.93
N PHE A 196 10.61 16.12 8.57
CA PHE A 196 12.03 16.17 8.25
C PHE A 196 12.86 16.29 9.53
N ILE A 197 14.15 15.98 9.44
CA ILE A 197 15.10 16.09 10.55
C ILE A 197 16.04 17.26 10.29
N ALA A 198 16.06 18.24 11.18
CA ALA A 198 17.04 19.31 11.19
C ALA A 198 17.64 19.41 12.60
N ASN A 199 18.97 19.51 12.71
CA ASN A 199 19.67 19.58 14.01
C ASN A 199 19.26 18.49 15.03
N ASN A 200 19.04 17.25 14.58
CA ASN A 200 18.52 16.11 15.35
C ASN A 200 17.07 16.22 15.84
N ASP A 201 16.38 17.32 15.58
CA ASP A 201 14.97 17.47 15.88
C ASP A 201 14.10 17.01 14.71
N THR A 202 13.01 16.30 15.04
CA THR A 202 12.00 15.89 14.07
C THR A 202 10.93 16.96 13.97
N ILE A 203 10.84 17.60 12.80
CA ILE A 203 9.89 18.67 12.53
C ILE A 203 8.80 18.13 11.62
N THR A 204 7.57 18.12 12.10
CA THR A 204 6.39 17.70 11.33
C THR A 204 6.04 18.74 10.28
N MET A 205 5.66 18.29 9.09
CA MET A 205 5.13 19.18 8.06
C MET A 205 3.69 19.59 8.41
N ASP A 206 3.32 20.86 8.17
CA ASP A 206 1.94 21.35 8.33
C ASP A 206 0.94 20.53 7.51
N ARG A 207 1.40 20.04 6.35
CA ARG A 207 0.63 19.17 5.48
C ARG A 207 1.56 18.17 4.82
N GLU A 208 1.19 16.91 4.93
CA GLU A 208 1.90 15.83 4.26
C GLU A 208 1.85 15.99 2.73
N ARG A 209 2.93 15.59 2.07
CA ARG A 209 3.08 15.70 0.61
C ARG A 209 3.18 14.33 -0.02
N LEU A 210 2.20 14.02 -0.87
CA LEU A 210 2.21 12.82 -1.71
C LEU A 210 3.14 13.04 -2.90
N ILE A 211 4.11 12.16 -3.07
CA ILE A 211 5.04 12.10 -4.19
C ILE A 211 4.68 10.88 -5.04
N GLN A 212 4.37 11.11 -6.31
CA GLN A 212 3.98 10.08 -7.27
C GLN A 212 5.08 9.03 -7.45
N PRO A 213 4.75 7.78 -7.82
CA PRO A 213 5.76 6.74 -8.04
C PRO A 213 6.67 7.06 -9.23
N ARG A 214 7.75 6.30 -9.34
CA ARG A 214 8.57 6.27 -10.55
C ARG A 214 7.85 5.48 -11.66
N ASP A 215 7.76 6.07 -12.84
CA ASP A 215 7.48 5.36 -14.08
C ASP A 215 8.74 4.60 -14.53
N ARG A 216 8.62 3.30 -14.83
CA ARG A 216 9.77 2.45 -15.23
C ARG A 216 10.56 3.02 -16.41
N ASP A 217 9.84 3.60 -17.38
CA ASP A 217 10.42 4.04 -18.65
C ASP A 217 10.58 5.56 -18.77
N LYS A 218 10.45 6.30 -17.66
CA LYS A 218 10.63 7.75 -17.65
C LYS A 218 11.76 8.18 -16.71
N PRO A 219 12.38 9.34 -16.99
CA PRO A 219 13.30 9.97 -16.04
C PRO A 219 12.64 10.17 -14.68
N LEU A 220 13.44 10.13 -13.63
CA LEU A 220 12.97 10.42 -12.27
C LEU A 220 12.46 11.86 -12.20
N ASN A 221 11.22 12.02 -11.73
CA ASN A 221 10.62 13.32 -11.50
C ASN A 221 10.90 13.79 -10.08
N TYR A 222 11.38 15.02 -9.94
CA TYR A 222 11.64 15.65 -8.65
C TYR A 222 10.53 16.65 -8.32
N SER A 223 9.97 16.50 -7.13
CA SER A 223 9.06 17.48 -6.53
C SER A 223 9.84 18.37 -5.57
N ILE A 224 9.57 19.68 -5.60
CA ILE A 224 10.20 20.62 -4.67
C ILE A 224 9.38 20.69 -3.38
N LEU A 225 10.03 20.35 -2.27
CA LEU A 225 9.53 20.57 -0.92
C LEU A 225 10.02 21.92 -0.42
N HIS A 226 9.10 22.72 0.09
CA HIS A 226 9.42 23.95 0.81
C HIS A 226 9.35 23.65 2.31
N LEU A 227 10.50 23.55 2.95
CA LEU A 227 10.61 23.20 4.36
C LEU A 227 10.91 24.46 5.17
N THR A 228 9.98 24.86 6.04
CA THR A 228 10.21 25.96 6.98
C THR A 228 11.07 25.43 8.13
N VAL A 229 12.33 25.84 8.16
CA VAL A 229 13.29 25.40 9.18
C VAL A 229 13.41 26.49 10.24
N PRO A 230 13.35 26.13 11.54
CA PRO A 230 13.55 27.11 12.60
C PRO A 230 14.89 27.85 12.47
N PRO A 231 14.99 29.15 12.82
CA PRO A 231 16.19 29.96 12.54
C PRO A 231 17.48 29.46 13.21
N ASP A 232 17.35 28.78 14.33
CA ASP A 232 18.42 28.17 15.13
C ASP A 232 18.84 26.78 14.62
N HIS A 233 18.15 26.24 13.61
CA HIS A 233 18.44 24.93 13.05
C HIS A 233 19.28 25.02 11.75
N GLY A 234 20.19 24.05 11.59
CA GLY A 234 20.91 23.83 10.34
C GLY A 234 20.00 23.31 9.22
N PRO A 235 20.53 23.12 7.99
CA PRO A 235 19.74 22.57 6.88
C PRO A 235 19.19 21.16 7.21
N PRO A 236 18.07 20.76 6.59
CA PRO A 236 17.50 19.45 6.80
C PRO A 236 18.50 18.37 6.37
N THR A 237 18.71 17.39 7.25
CA THR A 237 19.59 16.25 7.02
C THR A 237 18.84 15.05 6.45
N HIS A 238 17.56 14.92 6.80
CA HIS A 238 16.70 13.83 6.32
C HIS A 238 15.29 14.36 6.06
N VAL A 239 14.61 13.75 5.09
CA VAL A 239 13.15 13.81 4.96
C VAL A 239 12.56 12.49 5.41
N LEU A 240 11.47 12.53 6.16
CA LEU A 240 10.81 11.35 6.71
C LEU A 240 9.60 11.01 5.85
N VAL A 241 9.65 9.82 5.25
CA VAL A 241 8.66 9.36 4.28
C VAL A 241 8.03 8.03 4.67
N ARG A 242 6.85 7.74 4.12
CA ARG A 242 6.20 6.43 4.23
C ARG A 242 5.32 6.13 3.03
N ILE A 243 4.97 4.88 2.80
CA ILE A 243 3.87 4.52 1.89
C ILE A 243 2.55 4.90 2.59
N PRO A 244 1.58 5.54 1.91
CA PRO A 244 0.28 5.86 2.51
C PRO A 244 -0.36 4.63 3.17
N GLY A 245 -0.80 4.75 4.43
CA GLY A 245 -1.41 3.66 5.20
C GLY A 245 -0.43 2.70 5.90
N ALA A 246 0.81 2.57 5.42
CA ALA A 246 1.83 1.75 6.09
C ALA A 246 2.34 2.44 7.37
N SER A 247 2.73 1.63 8.36
CA SER A 247 3.31 2.09 9.61
C SER A 247 4.79 2.46 9.46
N GLY A 248 5.23 3.40 10.30
CA GLY A 248 6.63 3.83 10.40
C GLY A 248 7.03 4.88 9.38
N LEU A 249 7.79 5.87 9.86
CA LEU A 249 8.49 6.83 9.01
C LEU A 249 9.89 6.30 8.71
N ARG A 250 10.34 6.49 7.47
CA ARG A 250 11.70 6.16 7.05
C ARG A 250 12.50 7.40 6.72
N PRO A 251 13.72 7.51 7.24
CA PRO A 251 14.60 8.61 6.89
C PRO A 251 15.14 8.42 5.48
N VAL A 252 15.08 9.47 4.67
CA VAL A 252 15.77 9.60 3.40
C VAL A 252 16.78 10.73 3.56
N THR A 253 18.07 10.41 3.45
CA THR A 253 19.15 11.39 3.61
C THR A 253 19.09 12.47 2.53
N VAL A 254 19.14 13.73 2.96
CA VAL A 254 19.24 14.89 2.07
C VAL A 254 20.70 15.10 1.70
N ARG A 255 21.01 14.98 0.41
CA ARG A 255 22.36 15.13 -0.13
C ARG A 255 22.53 16.50 -0.80
N LYS A 256 23.77 16.90 -1.08
CA LYS A 256 24.03 18.08 -1.93
C LYS A 256 23.94 17.67 -3.40
N TRP A 257 23.35 18.50 -4.25
CA TRP A 257 23.17 18.21 -5.67
C TRP A 257 24.50 17.90 -6.40
N ASN A 258 25.63 18.45 -5.93
CA ASN A 258 26.95 18.29 -6.54
C ASN A 258 27.72 17.02 -6.15
N THR A 259 27.19 16.15 -5.29
CA THR A 259 27.84 14.86 -4.96
C THR A 259 27.43 13.76 -5.94
N PHE A 260 27.89 13.86 -7.18
CA PHE A 260 28.17 12.68 -8.00
C PHE A 260 29.70 12.49 -8.01
N PRO A 261 30.25 11.35 -7.54
CA PRO A 261 31.59 10.99 -7.94
C PRO A 261 31.51 10.75 -9.45
N SER A 262 32.25 11.56 -10.20
CA SER A 262 32.57 11.25 -11.58
C SER A 262 33.32 9.92 -11.57
N ASN A 263 32.68 8.84 -12.05
CA ASN A 263 33.40 7.62 -12.40
C ASN A 263 34.20 7.84 -13.67
#